data_AF-A0A3M0IH76-F1
#
_entry.id   AF-A0A3M0IH76-F1
#
_cell.length_a   1.000
_cell.length_b   1.000
_cell.length_c   1.000
_cell.angle_alpha   90.00
_cell.angle_beta   90.00
_cell.angle_gamma   90.00
#
_symmetry.space_group_name_H-M   'P 1'
#
loop_
_entity.id
_entity.type
_entity.pdbx_description
1 polymer ?
#
loop_
_entity_poly.entity_id
_entity_poly.type
_entity_poly.pdbx_seq_one_letter_code
_entity_poly.pdbx_strand_id
1 'polypeptide(L)'
;MAEERDEARAEADRVLAAVRAALRGLEAIPDAVVRARAAGLVLREWAGEKTLPKEIRQQAVDTLHEGGMDFPEIGEAIGTDRSRAWRIWKGMS
;
A
#
# COMPACT_ATOMS: atom_id res chain seq x y z
N MET A 1 -2.85 19.89 5.56
CA MET A 1 -1.73 19.25 6.30
C MET A 1 -2.12 18.36 7.48
N ALA A 2 -2.86 18.81 8.51
CA ALA A 2 -3.28 17.91 9.61
C ALA A 2 -4.44 16.99 9.16
N GLU A 3 -5.50 17.55 8.58
CA GLU A 3 -6.65 16.79 8.04
C GLU A 3 -6.26 15.80 6.92
N GLU A 4 -5.43 16.19 5.94
CA GLU A 4 -4.96 15.27 4.87
C GLU A 4 -4.11 14.11 5.40
N ARG A 5 -3.33 14.34 6.48
CA ARG A 5 -2.59 13.26 7.15
C ARG A 5 -3.54 12.30 7.87
N ASP A 6 -4.65 12.83 8.38
CA ASP A 6 -5.70 12.03 9.02
C ASP A 6 -6.49 11.21 7.98
N GLU A 7 -6.74 11.76 6.78
CA GLU A 7 -7.37 11.02 5.66
C GLU A 7 -6.49 9.89 5.13
N ALA A 8 -5.21 10.17 4.84
CA ALA A 8 -4.26 9.13 4.39
C ALA A 8 -4.11 8.02 5.45
N ARG A 9 -4.16 8.39 6.74
CA ARG A 9 -4.15 7.42 7.82
C ARG A 9 -5.44 6.61 7.87
N ALA A 10 -6.60 7.24 7.75
CA ALA A 10 -7.90 6.58 7.75
C ALA A 10 -8.02 5.57 6.58
N GLU A 11 -7.57 5.94 5.38
CA GLU A 11 -7.57 5.03 4.23
C GLU A 11 -6.58 3.87 4.41
N ALA A 12 -5.40 4.13 4.97
CA ALA A 12 -4.47 3.05 5.34
C ALA A 12 -5.10 2.09 6.37
N ASP A 13 -5.76 2.62 7.40
CA ASP A 13 -6.43 1.81 8.42
C ASP A 13 -7.61 1.00 7.81
N ARG A 14 -8.34 1.56 6.85
CA ARG A 14 -9.40 0.86 6.11
C ARG A 14 -8.86 -0.31 5.30
N VAL A 15 -7.79 -0.11 4.53
CA VAL A 15 -7.14 -1.17 3.76
C VAL A 15 -6.60 -2.25 4.68
N LEU A 16 -5.92 -1.88 5.78
CA LEU A 16 -5.42 -2.84 6.76
C LEU A 16 -6.54 -3.62 7.45
N ALA A 17 -7.68 -2.98 7.73
CA ALA A 17 -8.86 -3.66 8.25
C ALA A 17 -9.41 -4.68 7.25
N ALA A 18 -9.49 -4.34 5.97
CA ALA A 18 -9.91 -5.26 4.91
C ALA A 18 -8.95 -6.45 4.77
N VAL A 19 -7.63 -6.22 4.80
CA VAL A 19 -6.62 -7.30 4.78
C VAL A 19 -6.79 -8.22 6.00
N ARG A 20 -6.95 -7.66 7.20
CA ARG A 20 -7.20 -8.46 8.42
C ARG A 20 -8.48 -9.28 8.31
N ALA A 21 -9.56 -8.70 7.78
CA ALA A 21 -10.82 -9.39 7.57
C ALA A 21 -10.68 -10.54 6.56
N ALA A 22 -9.99 -10.30 5.44
CA ALA A 22 -9.70 -11.33 4.44
C ALA A 22 -8.90 -12.50 5.04
N LEU A 23 -7.87 -12.20 5.85
CA LEU A 23 -7.09 -13.23 6.55
C LEU A 23 -7.92 -14.02 7.55
N ARG A 24 -8.84 -13.37 8.30
CA ARG A 24 -9.79 -14.07 9.18
C ARG A 24 -10.76 -14.98 8.41
N GLY A 25 -10.98 -14.74 7.12
CA GLY A 25 -11.74 -15.65 6.26
C GLY A 25 -11.19 -17.08 6.24
N LEU A 26 -9.90 -17.28 6.52
CA LEU A 26 -9.30 -18.61 6.66
C LEU A 26 -9.88 -19.40 7.84
N GLU A 27 -10.38 -18.74 8.89
CA GLU A 27 -10.96 -19.39 10.06
C GLU A 27 -12.26 -20.13 9.72
N ALA A 28 -12.98 -19.67 8.70
CA ALA A 28 -14.22 -20.28 8.21
C ALA A 28 -13.99 -21.63 7.49
N ILE A 29 -12.75 -21.97 7.15
CA ILE A 29 -12.41 -23.29 6.59
C ILE A 29 -12.57 -24.35 7.69
N PRO A 30 -13.54 -25.29 7.57
CA PRO A 30 -13.85 -26.22 8.67
C PRO A 30 -12.75 -27.26 8.90
N ASP A 31 -12.13 -27.74 7.81
CA ASP A 31 -11.07 -28.72 7.88
C ASP A 31 -9.74 -28.07 8.28
N ALA A 32 -9.16 -28.54 9.40
CA ALA A 32 -7.96 -27.96 9.96
C ALA A 32 -6.71 -28.14 9.06
N VAL A 33 -6.64 -29.23 8.29
CA VAL A 33 -5.53 -29.50 7.36
C VAL A 33 -5.61 -28.58 6.15
N VAL A 34 -6.81 -28.40 5.58
CA VAL A 34 -7.06 -27.47 4.48
C VAL A 34 -6.78 -26.03 4.93
N ARG A 35 -7.25 -25.64 6.11
CA ARG A 35 -6.99 -24.31 6.69
C ARG A 35 -5.50 -24.03 6.85
N ALA A 36 -4.74 -24.98 7.40
CA ALA A 36 -3.29 -24.84 7.58
C ALA A 36 -2.55 -24.74 6.22
N ARG A 37 -2.96 -25.53 5.22
CA ARG A 37 -2.39 -25.44 3.86
C ARG A 37 -2.69 -24.10 3.19
N ALA A 38 -3.94 -23.62 3.28
CA ALA A 38 -4.35 -22.34 2.75
C ALA A 38 -3.57 -21.18 3.40
N ALA A 39 -3.44 -21.18 4.73
CA ALA A 39 -2.63 -20.20 5.45
C ALA A 39 -1.15 -20.24 5.00
N GLY A 40 -0.59 -21.44 4.81
CA GLY A 40 0.78 -21.61 4.32
C GLY A 40 1.00 -21.08 2.89
N LEU A 41 0.01 -21.22 2.00
CA LEU A 41 0.05 -20.64 0.65
C LEU A 41 0.03 -19.12 0.70
N VAL A 42 -0.91 -18.54 1.46
CA VAL A 42 -1.00 -17.09 1.67
C VAL A 42 0.33 -16.54 2.20
N LEU A 43 0.95 -17.18 3.19
CA LEU A 43 2.24 -16.73 3.74
C LEU A 43 3.38 -16.73 2.70
N ARG A 44 3.39 -17.69 1.76
CA ARG A 44 4.40 -17.76 0.71
C ARG A 44 4.17 -16.72 -0.38
N GLU A 45 2.93 -16.60 -0.84
CA GLU A 45 2.56 -15.74 -1.97
C GLU A 45 2.51 -14.26 -1.57
N TRP A 46 2.18 -13.95 -0.32
CA TRP A 46 2.14 -12.58 0.20
C TRP A 46 3.46 -11.83 0.02
N ALA A 47 4.61 -12.52 0.03
CA ALA A 47 5.89 -11.88 -0.24
C ALA A 47 5.98 -11.27 -1.65
N GLY A 48 5.31 -11.87 -2.63
CA GLY A 48 5.19 -11.32 -3.99
C GLY A 48 4.28 -10.10 -4.04
N GLU A 49 3.20 -10.10 -3.27
CA GLU A 49 2.22 -9.00 -3.21
C GLU A 49 2.74 -7.74 -2.49
N LYS A 50 3.88 -7.83 -1.77
CA LYS A 50 4.47 -6.67 -1.06
C LYS A 50 4.93 -5.54 -1.99
N THR A 51 5.00 -5.76 -3.31
CA THR A 51 5.33 -4.71 -4.28
C THR A 51 4.13 -3.85 -4.64
N LEU A 52 2.90 -4.35 -4.48
CA LEU A 52 1.69 -3.66 -4.92
C LEU A 52 1.52 -2.27 -4.29
N PRO A 53 1.73 -2.06 -2.96
CA PRO A 53 1.67 -0.71 -2.39
C PRO A 53 2.75 0.23 -2.95
N LYS A 54 3.92 -0.29 -3.31
CA LYS A 54 5.00 0.49 -3.93
C LYS A 54 4.62 0.92 -5.34
N GLU A 55 4.02 0.02 -6.13
CA GLU A 55 3.54 0.29 -7.48
C GLU A 55 2.41 1.33 -7.47
N ILE A 56 1.41 1.16 -6.60
CA ILE A 56 0.33 2.14 -6.42
C ILE A 56 0.89 3.51 -6.03
N ARG A 57 1.88 3.54 -5.13
CA ARG A 57 2.52 4.80 -4.72
C ARG A 57 3.29 5.46 -5.86
N GLN A 58 3.98 4.67 -6.69
CA GLN A 58 4.66 5.18 -7.89
C GLN A 58 3.64 5.77 -8.88
N GLN A 59 2.55 5.06 -9.18
CA GLN A 59 1.48 5.52 -10.06
C GLN A 59 0.86 6.83 -9.56
N ALA A 60 0.58 6.94 -8.26
CA ALA A 60 0.03 8.17 -7.68
C ALA A 60 0.97 9.37 -7.88
N VAL A 61 2.28 9.20 -7.66
CA VAL A 61 3.28 10.25 -7.92
C VAL A 61 3.38 10.61 -9.40
N ASP A 62 3.30 9.60 -10.28
CA ASP A 62 3.29 9.80 -11.72
C ASP A 62 2.09 10.65 -12.16
N THR A 63 0.88 10.33 -11.70
CA THR A 63 -0.34 11.11 -11.97
C THR A 63 -0.24 12.56 -11.49
N LEU A 64 0.32 12.81 -10.30
CA LEU A 64 0.53 14.18 -9.80
C LEU A 64 1.51 14.95 -10.69
N HIS A 65 2.57 14.29 -11.17
CA HIS A 65 3.56 14.89 -12.05
C HIS A 65 3.00 15.18 -13.44
N GLU A 66 2.26 14.24 -14.04
CA GLU A 66 1.53 14.45 -15.29
C GLU A 66 0.47 15.56 -15.17
N GLY A 67 -0.09 15.72 -13.97
CA GLY A 67 -0.99 16.82 -13.60
C GLY A 67 -0.30 18.19 -13.45
N GLY A 68 1.02 18.27 -13.61
CA GLY A 68 1.78 19.51 -13.64
C GLY A 68 2.47 19.90 -12.33
N MET A 69 2.35 19.10 -11.26
CA MET A 69 3.12 19.35 -10.04
C MET A 69 4.60 19.00 -10.21
N ASP A 70 5.46 19.82 -9.62
CA ASP A 70 6.88 19.53 -9.52
C ASP A 70 7.22 18.65 -8.30
N PHE A 71 8.43 18.08 -8.28
CA PHE A 71 8.82 17.14 -7.20
C PHE A 71 8.88 17.76 -5.80
N PRO A 72 9.29 19.03 -5.61
CA PRO A 72 9.06 19.75 -4.35
C PRO A 72 7.60 19.75 -3.90
N GLU A 73 6.67 20.16 -4.75
CA GLU A 73 5.23 20.24 -4.45
C GLU A 73 4.66 18.86 -4.12
N ILE A 74 4.99 17.84 -4.91
CA ILE A 74 4.59 16.46 -4.66
C ILE A 74 5.14 15.97 -3.31
N GLY A 75 6.40 16.28 -3.02
CA GLY A 75 7.05 15.91 -1.76
C GLY A 75 6.26 16.44 -0.57
N GLU A 76 5.95 17.74 -0.58
CA GLU A 76 5.13 18.36 0.45
C GLU A 76 3.74 17.71 0.56
N ALA A 77 3.05 17.54 -0.57
CA ALA A 77 1.70 16.96 -0.63
C ALA A 77 1.61 15.54 -0.04
N ILE A 78 2.62 14.69 -0.28
CA ILE A 78 2.63 13.30 0.23
C ILE A 78 3.42 13.15 1.55
N GLY A 79 3.81 14.26 2.18
CA GLY A 79 4.52 14.25 3.46
C GLY A 79 5.93 13.68 3.40
N THR A 80 6.67 13.94 2.32
CA THR A 80 8.07 13.55 2.13
C THR A 80 8.92 14.69 1.54
N ASP A 81 10.15 14.42 1.13
CA ASP A 81 11.03 15.40 0.50
C ASP A 81 11.08 15.24 -1.03
N ARG A 82 11.55 16.27 -1.73
CA ARG A 82 11.76 16.29 -3.19
C ARG A 82 12.50 15.05 -3.69
N SER A 83 13.63 14.71 -3.07
CA SER A 83 14.49 13.61 -3.51
C SER A 83 13.78 12.27 -3.36
N ARG A 84 12.95 12.13 -2.34
CA ARG A 84 12.14 10.94 -2.12
C ARG A 84 10.96 10.87 -3.08
N ALA A 85 10.26 11.96 -3.35
CA ALA A 85 9.22 12.03 -4.38
C ALA A 85 9.76 11.60 -5.76
N TRP A 86 10.93 12.12 -6.15
CA TRP A 86 11.58 11.73 -7.40
C TRP A 86 11.99 10.24 -7.45
N ARG A 87 12.52 9.68 -6.34
CA ARG A 87 12.85 8.25 -6.27
C ARG A 87 11.60 7.38 -6.43
N ILE A 88 10.51 7.73 -5.75
CA ILE A 88 9.23 7.04 -5.86
C ILE A 88 8.76 7.03 -7.32
N TRP A 89 8.78 8.17 -7.99
CA TRP A 89 8.43 8.30 -9.41
C TRP A 89 9.26 7.36 -10.30
N LYS A 90 10.57 7.25 -10.03
CA LYS A 90 11.48 6.33 -10.73
C LYS A 90 11.32 4.85 -10.34
N GLY A 91 10.40 4.51 -9.44
CA GLY A 91 10.22 3.15 -8.94
C GLY A 91 11.33 2.70 -7.98
N MET A 92 12.11 3.65 -7.45
CA MET A 92 13.16 3.41 -6.46
C MET A 92 12.61 3.61 -5.04
N SER A 93 12.97 2.71 -4.13
CA SER A 93 12.49 2.74 -2.73
C SER A 93 13.27 3.71 -1.84
#